data_AF-A0A1F9FD15-F1
#
_entry.id   AF-A0A1F9FD15-F1
#
_cell.length_a   1.000
_cell.length_b   1.000
_cell.length_c   1.000
_cell.angle_alpha   90.00
_cell.angle_beta   90.00
_cell.angle_gamma   90.00
#
_symmetry.space_group_name_H-M   'P 1'
#
loop_
_entity.id
_entity.type
_entity.pdbx_description
1 polymer ?
#
loop_
_entity_poly.entity_id
_entity_poly.type
_entity_poly.pdbx_seq_one_letter_code
_entity_poly.pdbx_strand_id
1 'polypeptide(L)'
;MSTPLFFSAPRIVAHIDTRGAQPLRELLAAAGAPCLASGPWTERLVRIVPSGQRRIDKEPGDWTPVCVHVPAGLSGRDAARFAAAAMAYGLMDLVARQSIRGQQWAQPARPRGRPPTGAARSNRERQRAYRSRQRSTGG
;
A
#
# COMPACT_ATOMS: atom_id res chain seq x y z
N MET A 1 -5.54 21.59 10.55
CA MET A 1 -5.11 20.21 10.83
C MET A 1 -3.92 19.86 9.95
N SER A 2 -2.85 19.30 10.51
CA SER A 2 -1.68 18.85 9.73
C SER A 2 -1.97 17.50 9.10
N THR A 3 -1.85 17.44 7.77
CA THR A 3 -1.71 16.17 7.05
C THR A 3 -0.45 15.47 7.59
N PRO A 4 -0.49 14.17 7.92
CA PRO A 4 0.70 13.48 8.38
C PRO A 4 1.83 13.63 7.36
N LEU A 5 3.03 13.97 7.83
CA LEU A 5 4.26 14.10 7.03
C LEU A 5 4.60 12.81 6.26
N PHE A 6 4.10 11.66 6.73
CA PHE A 6 4.29 10.36 6.10
C PHE A 6 2.96 9.61 6.04
N PHE A 7 2.54 9.25 4.83
CA PHE A 7 1.55 8.20 4.62
C PHE A 7 2.26 6.85 4.55
N SER A 8 1.74 5.86 5.28
CA SER A 8 2.22 4.48 5.14
C SER A 8 2.06 3.99 3.71
N ALA A 9 2.99 3.15 3.26
CA ALA A 9 2.96 2.55 1.93
C ALA A 9 1.59 1.89 1.65
N PRO A 10 1.06 2.00 0.42
CA PRO A 10 -0.20 1.36 0.07
C PRO A 10 -0.16 -0.14 0.32
N ARG A 11 -1.20 -0.68 0.95
CA ARG A 11 -1.36 -2.11 1.17
C ARG A 11 -2.01 -2.74 -0.06
N ILE A 12 -1.39 -3.80 -0.58
CA ILE A 12 -2.00 -4.59 -1.65
C ILE A 12 -3.05 -5.51 -1.02
N VAL A 13 -4.29 -5.40 -1.47
CA VAL A 13 -5.42 -6.24 -1.04
C VAL A 13 -5.97 -7.02 -2.23
N ALA A 14 -6.62 -8.15 -1.97
CA ALA A 14 -7.16 -8.99 -3.03
C ALA A 14 -8.32 -8.33 -3.78
N HIS A 15 -9.17 -7.58 -3.07
CA HIS A 15 -10.34 -6.93 -3.64
C HIS A 15 -10.74 -5.67 -2.85
N ILE A 16 -11.28 -4.68 -3.54
CA ILE A 16 -11.88 -3.46 -3.03
C ILE A 16 -13.33 -3.40 -3.50
N ASP A 17 -14.26 -3.38 -2.56
CA ASP A 17 -15.66 -3.09 -2.87
C ASP A 17 -15.76 -1.63 -3.36
N THR A 18 -16.29 -1.45 -4.56
CA THR A 18 -16.41 -0.17 -5.26
C THR A 18 -17.72 0.55 -4.96
N ARG A 19 -18.60 -0.01 -4.12
CA ARG A 19 -19.83 0.67 -3.71
C ARG A 19 -19.50 2.00 -3.01
N GLY A 20 -20.03 3.09 -3.56
CA GLY A 20 -19.75 4.45 -3.09
C GLY A 20 -18.35 4.96 -3.44
N ALA A 21 -17.62 4.26 -4.30
CA ALA A 21 -16.42 4.81 -4.92
C ALA A 21 -16.82 5.83 -5.99
N GLN A 22 -16.00 6.86 -6.15
CA GLN A 22 -16.19 7.89 -7.16
C GLN A 22 -14.92 8.04 -8.00
N PRO A 23 -15.03 8.47 -9.27
CA PRO A 23 -13.87 8.82 -10.08
C PRO A 23 -12.98 9.86 -9.40
N LEU A 24 -11.68 9.81 -9.70
CA LEU A 24 -10.70 10.78 -9.19
C LEU A 24 -11.10 12.23 -9.49
N ARG A 25 -11.65 12.52 -10.69
CA ARG A 25 -12.11 13.88 -11.02
C ARG A 25 -13.20 14.37 -10.06
N GLU A 26 -14.11 13.49 -9.67
CA GLU A 26 -15.23 13.82 -8.78
C GLU A 26 -14.75 14.00 -7.35
N LEU A 27 -13.77 13.20 -6.92
CA LEU A 27 -13.10 13.40 -5.65
C LEU A 27 -12.43 14.78 -5.57
N LEU A 28 -11.73 15.21 -6.62
CA LEU A 28 -11.08 16.52 -6.67
C LEU A 28 -12.12 17.65 -6.62
N ALA A 29 -13.22 17.51 -7.36
CA ALA A 29 -14.34 18.44 -7.30
C ALA A 29 -14.94 18.52 -5.88
N ALA A 30 -15.18 17.38 -5.22
CA ALA A 30 -15.67 17.31 -3.85
C ALA A 30 -14.68 17.92 -2.83
N ALA A 31 -13.38 17.85 -3.11
CA ALA A 31 -12.34 18.52 -2.34
C ALA A 31 -12.31 20.06 -2.56
N GLY A 32 -13.00 20.56 -3.58
CA GLY A 32 -12.96 21.96 -4.01
C GLY A 32 -11.67 22.31 -4.75
N ALA A 33 -11.08 21.35 -5.47
CA ALA A 33 -9.88 21.52 -6.28
C ALA A 33 -10.19 21.26 -7.76
N PRO A 34 -9.65 22.07 -8.69
CA PRO A 34 -9.80 21.81 -10.12
C PRO A 34 -8.99 20.57 -10.52
N CYS A 35 -9.58 19.70 -11.35
CA CYS A 35 -8.86 18.61 -11.99
C CYS A 35 -8.19 19.11 -13.27
N LEU A 36 -6.88 19.41 -13.20
CA LEU A 36 -6.08 19.80 -14.38
C LEU A 36 -5.55 18.58 -15.16
N ALA A 37 -5.75 17.38 -14.61
CA ALA A 37 -5.36 16.13 -15.20
C ALA A 37 -6.32 15.70 -16.31
N SER A 38 -5.78 15.03 -17.33
CA SER A 38 -6.54 14.42 -18.42
C SER A 38 -6.12 12.98 -18.69
N GLY A 39 -7.02 12.20 -19.28
CA GLY A 39 -6.81 10.81 -19.65
C GLY A 39 -7.51 9.79 -18.74
N PRO A 40 -7.47 8.49 -19.07
CA PRO A 40 -8.27 7.44 -18.41
C PRO A 40 -8.02 7.30 -16.90
N TRP A 41 -6.87 7.76 -16.41
CA TRP A 41 -6.53 7.68 -15.00
C TRP A 41 -7.37 8.60 -14.11
N THR A 42 -8.01 9.62 -14.68
CA THR A 42 -8.97 10.47 -13.95
C THR A 42 -10.30 9.75 -13.68
N GLU A 43 -10.56 8.64 -14.39
CA GLU A 43 -11.67 7.72 -14.17
C GLU A 43 -11.38 6.69 -13.07
N ARG A 44 -10.16 6.66 -12.53
CA ARG A 44 -9.80 5.71 -11.48
C ARG A 44 -10.74 5.86 -10.29
N LEU A 45 -11.35 4.75 -9.88
CA LEU A 45 -12.30 4.73 -8.77
C LEU A 45 -11.57 4.86 -7.43
N VAL A 46 -12.07 5.79 -6.61
CA VAL A 46 -11.56 6.07 -5.28
C VAL A 46 -12.69 5.97 -4.28
N ARG A 47 -12.54 5.08 -3.32
CA ARG A 47 -13.44 4.93 -2.20
C ARG A 47 -12.85 5.61 -0.97
N ILE A 48 -13.66 6.42 -0.29
CA ILE A 48 -13.33 6.98 1.01
C ILE A 48 -13.97 6.11 2.08
N VAL A 49 -13.18 5.69 3.07
CA VAL A 49 -13.66 4.92 4.22
C VAL A 49 -13.32 5.66 5.50
N PRO A 50 -14.33 6.14 6.26
CA PRO A 50 -14.11 6.66 7.61
C PRO A 50 -13.53 5.56 8.50
N SER A 51 -12.42 5.85 9.16
CA SER A 51 -11.64 4.87 9.92
C SER A 51 -10.83 5.55 11.03
N GLY A 52 -10.55 4.80 12.10
CA GLY A 52 -9.58 5.22 13.12
C GLY A 52 -8.12 5.09 12.64
N GLN A 53 -7.88 4.40 11.53
CA GLN A 53 -6.56 4.18 10.95
C GLN A 53 -6.42 4.90 9.61
N ARG A 54 -5.30 5.60 9.41
CA ARG A 54 -4.95 6.26 8.15
C ARG A 54 -4.17 5.27 7.28
N ARG A 55 -4.73 4.86 6.15
CA ARG A 55 -4.05 3.96 5.21
C ARG A 55 -4.65 4.04 3.81
N ILE A 56 -3.93 3.49 2.84
CA ILE A 56 -4.40 3.32 1.46
C ILE A 56 -4.36 1.82 1.15
N ASP A 57 -5.48 1.26 0.73
CA ASP A 57 -5.57 -0.10 0.17
C ASP A 57 -5.70 0.02 -1.36
N LYS A 58 -4.98 -0.82 -2.12
CA LYS A 58 -5.13 -0.94 -3.59
C LYS A 58 -5.17 -2.40 -4.01
N GLU A 59 -5.87 -2.70 -5.10
CA GLU A 59 -5.75 -4.01 -5.74
C GLU A 59 -4.47 -4.10 -6.60
N PRO A 60 -3.98 -5.30 -6.96
CA PRO A 60 -2.87 -5.47 -7.89
C PRO A 60 -3.18 -4.85 -9.26
N GLY A 61 -2.19 -4.18 -9.87
CA GLY A 61 -2.33 -3.51 -11.17
C GLY A 61 -2.21 -1.99 -11.09
N ASP A 62 -2.21 -1.36 -12.26
CA ASP A 62 -1.88 0.07 -12.41
C ASP A 62 -3.12 0.96 -12.26
N TRP A 63 -4.26 0.52 -12.80
CA TRP A 63 -5.50 1.30 -12.90
C TRP A 63 -6.63 0.79 -12.01
N THR A 64 -6.31 -0.04 -11.02
CA THR A 64 -7.30 -0.63 -10.14
C THR A 64 -7.88 0.39 -9.14
N PRO A 65 -9.10 0.12 -8.62
CA PRO A 65 -9.70 0.93 -7.57
C PRO A 65 -8.77 1.10 -6.37
N VAL A 66 -8.95 2.21 -5.66
CA VAL A 66 -8.21 2.53 -4.44
C VAL A 66 -9.18 2.85 -3.32
N CYS A 67 -8.87 2.39 -2.13
CA CYS A 67 -9.61 2.69 -0.92
C CYS A 67 -8.73 3.50 0.02
N VAL A 68 -9.16 4.72 0.34
CA VAL A 68 -8.44 5.63 1.23
C VAL A 68 -9.18 5.68 2.56
N HIS A 69 -8.49 5.25 3.61
CA HIS A 69 -9.01 5.29 4.97
C HIS A 69 -8.68 6.65 5.58
N VAL A 70 -9.72 7.41 5.91
CA VAL A 70 -9.63 8.78 6.41
C VAL A 70 -10.10 8.84 7.86
N PRO A 71 -9.65 9.82 8.66
CA PRO A 71 -10.16 10.00 10.02
C PRO A 71 -11.68 10.05 10.06
N ALA A 72 -12.30 9.32 10.99
CA ALA A 72 -13.72 9.40 11.25
C ALA A 72 -14.13 10.80 11.74
N GLY A 73 -15.37 11.21 11.45
CA GLY A 73 -15.93 12.51 11.88
C GLY A 73 -15.55 13.70 11.01
N LEU A 74 -14.79 13.50 9.92
CA LEU A 74 -14.55 14.55 8.93
C LEU A 74 -15.82 14.86 8.13
N SER A 75 -16.00 16.14 7.78
CA SER A 75 -17.01 16.54 6.79
C SER A 75 -16.74 15.86 5.44
N GLY A 76 -17.74 15.71 4.59
CA GLY A 76 -17.56 15.11 3.26
C GLY A 76 -16.47 15.83 2.44
N ARG A 77 -16.42 17.16 2.52
CA ARG A 77 -15.39 17.98 1.87
C ARG A 77 -14.00 17.75 2.46
N ASP A 78 -13.87 17.72 3.79
CA ASP A 78 -12.57 17.52 4.43
C ASP A 78 -12.05 16.10 4.24
N ALA A 79 -12.94 15.11 4.23
CA ALA A 79 -12.62 13.73 3.88
C ALA A 79 -12.12 13.64 2.43
N ALA A 80 -12.77 14.33 1.48
CA ALA A 80 -12.33 14.40 0.09
C ALA A 80 -10.96 15.08 -0.05
N ARG A 81 -10.75 16.22 0.63
CA ARG A 81 -9.44 16.92 0.65
C ARG A 81 -8.34 16.04 1.22
N PHE A 82 -8.63 15.34 2.31
CA PHE A 82 -7.69 14.42 2.93
C PHE A 82 -7.35 13.26 1.99
N ALA A 83 -8.36 12.65 1.35
CA ALA A 83 -8.15 11.56 0.42
C ALA A 83 -7.36 12.00 -0.84
N ALA A 84 -7.66 13.18 -1.39
CA ALA A 84 -6.91 13.76 -2.50
C ALA A 84 -5.44 14.01 -2.11
N ALA A 85 -5.20 14.60 -0.94
CA ALA A 85 -3.85 14.82 -0.43
C ALA A 85 -3.08 13.51 -0.19
N ALA A 86 -3.75 12.49 0.35
CA ALA A 86 -3.17 11.17 0.57
C ALA A 86 -2.72 10.51 -0.75
N MET A 87 -3.53 10.60 -1.80
CA MET A 87 -3.18 10.07 -3.11
C MET A 87 -2.07 10.87 -3.79
N ALA A 88 -2.09 12.20 -3.70
CA ALA A 88 -1.02 13.04 -4.23
C ALA A 88 0.32 12.70 -3.56
N TYR A 89 0.33 12.54 -2.23
CA TYR A 89 1.50 12.07 -1.51
C TYR A 89 1.93 10.66 -1.94
N GLY A 90 0.98 9.72 -2.05
CA GLY A 90 1.27 8.35 -2.48
C GLY A 90 1.86 8.29 -3.89
N LEU A 91 1.42 9.17 -4.80
CA LEU A 91 2.01 9.31 -6.13
C LEU A 91 3.45 9.84 -6.04
N MET A 92 3.68 10.91 -5.27
CA MET A 92 5.02 11.48 -5.08
C MET A 92 6.00 10.48 -4.46
N ASP A 93 5.59 9.74 -3.42
CA ASP A 93 6.40 8.70 -2.78
C ASP A 93 6.68 7.54 -3.76
N LEU A 94 5.69 7.14 -4.58
CA LEU A 94 5.90 6.12 -5.61
C LEU A 94 6.89 6.58 -6.68
N VAL A 95 6.76 7.80 -7.20
CA VAL A 95 7.72 8.36 -8.18
C VAL A 95 9.11 8.42 -7.56
N ALA A 96 9.25 8.92 -6.34
CA ALA A 96 10.52 8.99 -5.63
C ALA A 96 11.15 7.59 -5.43
N ARG A 97 10.35 6.58 -5.06
CA ARG A 97 10.83 5.19 -4.94
C ARG A 97 11.23 4.61 -6.28
N GLN A 98 10.49 4.87 -7.35
CA GLN A 98 10.84 4.37 -8.69
C GLN A 98 12.09 5.05 -9.24
N SER A 99 12.28 6.36 -9.00
CA SER A 99 13.46 7.08 -9.48
C SER A 99 14.75 6.59 -8.83
N ILE A 100 14.68 6.03 -7.61
CA ILE A 100 15.84 5.48 -6.91
C ILE A 100 15.94 3.95 -7.00
N ARG A 101 14.96 3.25 -7.60
CA ARG A 101 14.89 1.78 -7.59
C ARG A 101 16.12 1.08 -8.18
N GLY A 102 16.78 1.72 -9.14
CA GLY A 102 18.01 1.21 -9.76
C GLY A 102 19.29 1.55 -8.98
N GLN A 103 19.23 2.40 -7.97
CA GLN A 103 20.40 2.86 -7.23
C GLN A 103 20.85 1.84 -6.20
N GLN A 104 22.15 1.55 -6.15
CA GLN A 104 22.70 0.56 -5.22
C GLN A 104 22.40 0.89 -3.75
N TRP A 105 22.40 2.17 -3.38
CA TRP A 105 22.11 2.64 -2.02
C TRP A 105 20.63 2.51 -1.62
N ALA A 106 19.73 2.35 -2.59
CA ALA A 106 18.30 2.17 -2.35
C ALA A 106 17.89 0.68 -2.30
N GLN A 107 18.80 -0.25 -2.62
CA GLN A 107 18.52 -1.68 -2.51
C GLN A 107 18.48 -2.08 -1.03
N PRO A 108 17.44 -2.81 -0.58
CA PRO A 108 17.42 -3.35 0.77
C PRO A 108 18.69 -4.16 1.03
N ALA A 109 19.41 -3.85 2.11
CA ALA A 109 20.58 -4.61 2.50
C ALA A 109 20.19 -6.10 2.59
N ARG A 110 20.97 -6.96 1.92
CA ARG A 110 20.73 -8.42 2.00
C ARG A 110 20.76 -8.83 3.47
N PRO A 111 19.78 -9.63 3.95
CA PRO A 111 19.77 -10.06 5.34
C PRO A 111 21.10 -10.74 5.68
N ARG A 112 21.80 -10.21 6.69
CA ARG A 112 23.06 -10.77 7.17
C ARG A 112 22.78 -12.20 7.67
N GLY A 113 23.47 -13.19 7.10
CA GLY A 113 23.45 -14.57 7.58
C GLY A 113 22.67 -15.59 6.73
N ARG A 114 22.07 -15.22 5.59
CA ARG A 114 21.55 -16.24 4.65
C ARG A 114 22.65 -16.65 3.66
N PRO A 115 23.18 -17.88 3.70
CA PRO A 115 24.15 -18.33 2.72
C PRO A 115 23.51 -18.33 1.31
N PRO A 116 24.25 -17.90 0.27
CA PRO A 116 23.74 -17.80 -1.10
C PRO A 116 23.38 -19.16 -1.71
N THR A 117 23.89 -20.25 -1.15
CA THR A 117 23.71 -21.63 -1.61
C THR A 117 23.03 -22.49 -0.52
N GLY A 118 21.84 -22.07 -0.11
CA GLY A 118 20.98 -22.88 0.76
C GLY A 118 19.67 -23.17 0.05
N ALA A 119 19.54 -24.35 -0.55
CA ALA A 119 18.25 -24.82 -1.06
C ALA A 119 17.20 -24.71 0.06
N ALA A 120 16.07 -24.06 -0.25
CA ALA A 120 15.00 -23.90 0.72
C ALA A 120 14.51 -25.30 1.13
N ARG A 121 14.75 -25.68 2.38
CA ARG A 121 14.33 -26.99 2.89
C ARG A 121 12.81 -27.11 2.76
N SER A 122 12.36 -28.19 2.10
CA SER A 122 10.95 -28.52 2.03
C SER A 122 10.38 -28.68 3.45
N ASN A 123 9.06 -28.51 3.61
CA ASN A 123 8.42 -28.75 4.92
C ASN A 123 8.71 -30.16 5.45
N ARG A 124 8.85 -31.14 4.54
CA ARG A 124 9.20 -32.53 4.88
C ARG A 124 10.61 -32.65 5.45
N GLU A 125 11.58 -31.93 4.88
CA GLU A 125 12.96 -31.88 5.39
C GLU A 125 13.05 -31.16 6.73
N ARG A 126 12.27 -30.08 6.91
CA ARG A 126 12.16 -29.38 8.20
C ARG A 126 11.59 -30.28 9.29
N GLN A 127 10.53 -31.03 8.99
CA GLN A 127 9.93 -31.98 9.94
C GLN A 127 10.86 -33.15 10.26
N ARG A 128 11.60 -33.69 9.28
CA ARG A 128 12.61 -34.73 9.53
C ARG A 128 13.73 -34.24 10.46
N ALA A 129 14.28 -33.06 10.19
CA ALA A 129 15.34 -32.48 11.02
C ALA A 129 14.86 -32.14 12.44
N TYR A 130 13.61 -31.73 12.59
CA TYR A 130 13.00 -31.50 13.91
C TYR A 130 12.86 -32.82 14.71
N ARG A 131 12.32 -33.87 14.07
CA ARG A 131 12.16 -35.19 14.69
C ARG A 131 13.49 -35.85 15.05
N SER A 132 14.51 -35.69 14.21
CA SER A 132 15.86 -36.22 14.50
C SER A 132 16.50 -35.52 15.69
N ARG A 133 16.29 -34.21 15.85
CA ARG A 133 16.78 -33.45 17.01
C ARG A 133 16.09 -33.85 18.31
N GLN A 134 14.77 -34.10 18.28
CA GLN A 134 14.05 -34.59 19.46
C GLN A 134 14.49 -35.99 19.89
N ARG A 135 14.80 -36.88 18.94
CA ARG A 135 15.35 -38.22 19.25
C ARG A 135 16.77 -38.21 19.81
N SER A 136 17.55 -37.17 19.54
CA SER A 136 18.89 -37.01 20.13
C SER A 136 18.88 -36.27 21.48
N THR A 137 17.73 -35.74 21.91
CA THR A 137 17.58 -35.07 23.22
C THR A 137 16.67 -35.80 24.21
N GLY A 138 15.96 -36.84 23.77
CA GLY A 138 15.35 -37.84 24.65
C GLY A 138 15.97 -39.19 24.33
N GLY A 139 16.80 -39.71 25.23
CA GLY A 139 17.32 -41.07 25.19
C GLY A 139 16.22 -42.13 25.27
#